data_AF-A0A8J2WKB0-F1
#
_entry.id   AF-A0A8J2WKB0-F1
#
_cell.length_a   1.000
_cell.length_b   1.000
_cell.length_c   1.000
_cell.angle_alpha   90.00
_cell.angle_beta   90.00
_cell.angle_gamma   90.00
#
_symmetry.space_group_name_H-M   'P 1'
#
loop_
_entity.id
_entity.type
_entity.pdbx_description
1 polymer ?
#
loop_
_entity_poly.entity_id
_entity_poly.type
_entity_poly.pdbx_seq_one_letter_code
_entity_poly.pdbx_strand_id
1 'polypeptide(L)'
;NIIRDLGTRKPHNNKPRISELVFLQPSPNYCEVDPSTGSLGVVGRRCNRTSAGADGCNLLCCGRGYNTHQFNPVSHQCNCKFHWCCEVKCQTCTIKSEEYTCK
;
A
#
# COMPACT_ATOMS: atom_id res chain seq x y z
N ASN A 1 -14.32 -3.14 4.67
CA ASN A 1 -13.26 -3.54 5.61
C ASN A 1 -13.86 -3.63 7.01
N ILE A 2 -13.54 -4.71 7.73
CA ILE A 2 -14.33 -5.32 8.81
C ILE A 2 -14.66 -4.31 9.92
N ILE A 3 -15.87 -3.73 9.88
CA ILE A 3 -16.53 -3.17 11.05
C ILE A 3 -17.79 -4.02 11.22
N ARG A 4 -17.73 -4.99 12.14
CA ARG A 4 -18.95 -5.52 12.76
C ARG A 4 -18.99 -4.94 14.16
N ASP A 5 -20.01 -4.11 14.35
CA ASP A 5 -20.32 -3.33 15.54
C ASP A 5 -20.01 -4.03 16.85
N LEU A 6 -19.38 -3.28 17.76
CA LEU A 6 -19.41 -3.50 19.21
C LEU A 6 -20.82 -3.17 19.71
N GLY A 7 -21.80 -3.98 19.33
CA GLY A 7 -23.20 -3.76 19.70
C GLY A 7 -23.95 -5.08 19.66
N THR A 8 -24.00 -5.76 20.80
CA THR A 8 -24.79 -6.98 21.07
C THR A 8 -24.33 -8.27 20.35
N ARG A 9 -23.26 -8.91 20.84
CA ARG A 9 -22.99 -10.32 20.51
C ARG A 9 -24.02 -11.21 21.23
N LYS A 10 -25.10 -11.59 20.54
CA LYS A 10 -25.77 -12.86 20.86
C LYS A 10 -24.74 -13.99 20.66
N PRO A 11 -24.60 -14.95 21.58
CA PRO A 11 -23.67 -16.06 21.41
C PRO A 11 -24.24 -16.99 20.33
N HIS A 12 -23.88 -16.74 19.07
CA HIS A 12 -24.08 -17.73 18.03
C HIS A 12 -22.97 -18.77 18.21
N ASN A 13 -23.34 -19.95 18.71
CA ASN A 13 -22.45 -21.10 18.89
C ASN A 13 -22.06 -21.71 17.54
N ASN A 14 -21.38 -20.93 16.69
CA ASN A 14 -20.81 -21.41 15.44
C ASN A 14 -19.35 -21.74 15.71
N LYS A 15 -19.06 -23.04 15.92
CA LYS A 15 -17.69 -23.52 15.92
C LYS A 15 -17.05 -23.14 14.56
N PRO A 16 -15.89 -22.47 14.57
CA PRO A 16 -15.19 -22.11 13.34
C PRO A 16 -14.76 -23.37 12.60
N ARG A 17 -14.68 -23.28 11.27
CA ARG A 17 -14.19 -24.38 10.43
C ARG A 17 -12.68 -24.51 10.56
N ILE A 18 -12.13 -25.69 10.25
CA ILE A 18 -10.68 -25.95 10.25
C ILE A 18 -9.93 -24.98 9.32
N SER A 19 -10.58 -24.52 8.24
CA SER A 19 -10.01 -23.59 7.26
C SER A 19 -10.11 -22.11 7.65
N GLU A 20 -10.76 -21.77 8.76
CA GLU A 20 -11.00 -20.38 9.15
C GLU A 20 -9.92 -19.87 10.11
N LEU A 21 -9.46 -18.64 9.88
CA LEU A 21 -8.62 -17.94 10.84
C LEU A 21 -9.49 -17.32 11.92
N VAL A 22 -9.13 -17.59 13.18
CA VAL A 22 -9.76 -17.00 14.36
C VAL A 22 -8.78 -16.09 15.09
N PHE A 23 -9.30 -14.96 15.59
CA PHE A 23 -8.53 -14.02 16.40
C PHE A 23 -9.15 -13.91 17.78
N LEU A 24 -8.30 -13.91 18.80
CA LEU A 24 -8.72 -13.80 20.20
C LEU A 24 -8.83 -12.35 20.66
N GLN A 25 -8.01 -11.47 20.07
CA GLN A 25 -7.90 -10.06 20.43
C GLN A 25 -8.10 -9.19 19.19
N PRO A 26 -8.69 -7.99 19.35
CA PRO A 26 -8.81 -7.03 18.25
C PRO A 26 -7.42 -6.53 17.81
N SER A 27 -7.30 -6.19 16.53
CA SER A 27 -6.08 -5.58 16.02
C SER A 27 -5.85 -4.20 16.66
N PRO A 28 -4.60 -3.86 17.04
CA PRO A 28 -4.27 -2.52 17.52
C PRO A 28 -4.33 -1.49 16.38
N ASN A 29 -4.15 -0.22 16.75
CA ASN A 29 -3.98 0.85 15.78
C ASN A 29 -2.53 0.89 15.28
N TYR A 30 -2.33 0.63 13.98
CA TYR A 30 -1.01 0.63 13.34
C TYR A 30 -0.58 1.97 12.73
N CYS A 31 -1.38 3.02 12.91
CA CYS A 31 -1.09 4.32 12.33
C CYS A 31 0.11 4.98 13.02
N GLU A 32 0.24 4.84 14.32
CA GLU A 32 1.31 5.45 15.13
C GLU A 32 2.34 4.41 15.55
N VAL A 33 3.53 4.90 15.91
CA VAL A 33 4.55 4.08 16.54
C VAL A 33 4.04 3.66 17.92
N ASP A 34 4.02 2.36 18.16
CA ASP A 34 3.67 1.78 19.45
C ASP A 34 4.60 0.61 19.75
N PRO A 35 5.64 0.81 20.60
CA PRO A 35 6.58 -0.23 20.97
C PRO A 35 5.95 -1.39 21.73
N SER A 36 4.80 -1.19 22.39
CA SER A 36 4.14 -2.23 23.17
C SER A 36 3.52 -3.31 22.28
N THR A 37 3.03 -2.90 21.11
CA THR A 37 2.49 -3.80 20.07
C THR A 37 3.52 -4.12 18.98
N GLY A 38 4.67 -3.45 18.98
CA GLY A 38 5.69 -3.55 17.94
C GLY A 38 5.34 -2.79 16.66
N SER A 39 4.32 -1.91 16.70
CA SER A 39 3.95 -1.07 15.56
C SER A 39 5.02 0.00 15.32
N LEU A 40 5.48 0.12 14.08
CA LEU A 40 6.41 1.17 13.64
C LEU A 40 5.67 2.41 13.09
N GLY A 41 4.34 2.42 13.12
CA GLY A 41 3.53 3.46 12.48
C GLY A 41 3.62 3.41 10.94
N VAL A 42 3.07 4.45 10.31
CA VAL A 42 3.01 4.56 8.83
C VAL A 42 3.85 5.68 8.24
N VAL A 43 4.51 6.49 9.07
CA VAL A 43 5.34 7.63 8.63
C VAL A 43 6.43 7.13 7.66
N GLY A 44 6.59 7.83 6.54
CA GLY A 44 7.58 7.48 5.51
C GLY A 44 7.20 6.31 4.60
N ARG A 45 6.07 5.62 4.83
CA ARG A 45 5.62 4.54 3.94
C ARG A 45 5.19 5.11 2.60
N ARG A 46 5.61 4.46 1.51
CA ARG A 46 5.13 4.75 0.16
C ARG A 46 3.65 4.41 0.04
N CYS A 47 2.89 5.30 -0.59
CA CYS A 47 1.47 5.13 -0.81
C CYS A 47 1.09 5.40 -2.27
N ASN A 48 -0.06 4.85 -2.68
CA ASN A 48 -0.59 5.06 -4.01
C ASN A 48 -1.68 6.16 -3.98
N ARG A 49 -1.41 7.31 -4.61
CA ARG A 49 -2.35 8.44 -4.59
C ARG A 49 -3.65 8.17 -5.36
N THR A 50 -3.61 7.32 -6.38
CA THR A 50 -4.79 7.04 -7.23
C THR A 50 -5.64 5.89 -6.70
N SER A 51 -5.13 5.10 -5.75
CA SER A 51 -5.88 3.99 -5.16
C SER A 51 -6.86 4.46 -4.09
N ALA A 52 -8.07 3.87 -4.10
CA ALA A 52 -9.05 3.99 -3.03
C ALA A 52 -8.95 2.84 -1.99
N GLY A 53 -8.05 1.89 -2.21
CA GLY A 53 -7.85 0.70 -1.38
C GLY A 53 -6.97 0.93 -0.16
N ALA A 54 -6.53 -0.17 0.45
CA ALA A 54 -5.63 -0.17 1.60
C ALA A 54 -4.21 0.37 1.29
N ASP A 55 -3.81 0.35 0.01
CA ASP A 55 -2.59 0.98 -0.50
C ASP A 55 -2.77 2.48 -0.80
N GLY A 56 -4.01 2.96 -0.79
CA GLY A 56 -4.38 4.35 -1.05
C GLY A 56 -3.84 5.29 0.03
N CYS A 57 -3.26 6.41 -0.37
CA CYS A 57 -2.66 7.36 0.59
C CYS A 57 -3.63 7.86 1.67
N ASN A 58 -4.93 8.01 1.35
CA ASN A 58 -5.92 8.44 2.34
C ASN A 58 -6.08 7.44 3.49
N LEU A 59 -6.13 6.13 3.17
CA LEU A 59 -6.31 5.08 4.15
C LEU A 59 -4.98 4.68 4.80
N LEU A 60 -3.94 4.50 3.99
CA LEU A 60 -2.62 4.07 4.46
C LEU A 60 -1.95 5.11 5.37
N CYS A 61 -2.13 6.40 5.09
CA CYS A 61 -1.61 7.49 5.91
C CYS A 61 -2.61 7.97 6.98
N CYS A 62 -3.68 7.20 7.22
CA CYS A 62 -4.68 7.45 8.26
C CYS A 62 -5.27 8.87 8.24
N GLY A 63 -5.46 9.44 7.04
CA GLY A 63 -6.00 10.79 6.84
C GLY A 63 -5.05 11.95 7.18
N ARG A 64 -3.79 11.69 7.58
CA ARG A 64 -2.80 12.74 7.92
C ARG A 64 -2.14 13.39 6.71
N GLY A 65 -2.41 12.86 5.52
CA GLY A 65 -1.83 13.32 4.25
C GLY A 65 -0.48 12.67 3.94
N TYR A 66 0.14 13.14 2.87
CA TYR A 66 1.38 12.58 2.31
C TYR A 66 2.25 13.68 1.71
N ASN A 67 3.55 13.43 1.65
CA ASN A 67 4.52 14.22 0.91
C ASN A 67 4.59 13.75 -0.54
N THR A 68 4.87 14.66 -1.46
CA THR A 68 5.10 14.37 -2.87
C THR A 68 6.54 14.67 -3.21
N HIS A 69 7.28 13.65 -3.63
CA HIS A 69 8.65 13.77 -4.11
C HIS A 69 8.63 13.68 -5.64
N GLN A 70 8.96 14.78 -6.31
CA GLN A 70 9.18 14.77 -7.75
C GLN A 70 10.62 14.38 -8.03
N PHE A 71 10.82 13.32 -8.80
CA PHE A 71 12.16 12.91 -9.20
C PHE A 71 12.54 13.54 -10.52
N ASN A 72 13.86 13.73 -10.69
CA ASN A 72 14.41 14.09 -11.97
C ASN A 72 13.90 13.11 -13.03
N PRO A 73 13.63 13.59 -14.25
CA PRO A 73 13.08 12.76 -15.30
C PRO A 73 13.96 11.52 -15.52
N VAL A 74 13.40 10.32 -15.32
CA VAL A 74 14.14 9.06 -15.40
C VAL A 74 14.20 8.63 -16.87
N SER A 75 15.41 8.48 -17.40
CA SER A 75 15.61 7.97 -18.75
C SER A 75 15.46 6.46 -18.79
N HIS A 76 14.68 5.95 -19.74
CA HIS A 76 14.48 4.52 -19.97
C HIS A 76 14.46 4.20 -21.47
N GLN A 77 14.77 2.95 -21.83
CA GLN A 77 14.69 2.48 -23.21
C GLN A 77 13.23 2.23 -23.59
N CYS A 78 12.79 2.81 -24.69
CA CYS A 78 11.42 2.73 -25.22
C CYS A 78 11.44 2.48 -26.73
N ASN A 79 10.28 2.13 -27.30
CA ASN A 79 10.10 1.97 -28.75
C ASN A 79 11.15 1.05 -29.41
N CYS A 80 11.54 -0.01 -28.71
CA CYS A 80 12.55 -0.95 -29.17
C CYS A 80 12.10 -1.72 -30.40
N LYS A 81 12.94 -1.76 -31.45
CA LYS A 81 12.71 -2.52 -32.67
C LYS A 81 13.82 -3.56 -32.85
N PHE A 82 13.39 -4.77 -33.16
CA PHE A 82 14.30 -5.85 -33.52
C PHE A 82 14.67 -5.76 -34.99
N HIS A 83 15.96 -5.76 -35.28
CA HIS A 83 16.53 -5.84 -36.61
C HIS A 83 17.01 -7.27 -36.86
N TRP A 84 16.36 -7.96 -37.79
CA TRP A 84 16.72 -9.33 -38.17
C TRP A 84 18.14 -9.33 -38.77
N CYS A 85 18.97 -10.28 -38.31
CA CYS A 85 20.46 -10.29 -38.28
C CYS A 85 21.12 -9.81 -36.97
N CYS A 86 20.32 -9.64 -35.90
CA CYS A 86 20.63 -9.84 -34.47
C CYS A 86 20.89 -8.59 -33.61
N GLU A 87 20.21 -7.47 -33.86
CA GLU A 87 20.33 -6.27 -33.03
C GLU A 87 18.95 -5.74 -32.58
N VAL A 88 18.85 -5.24 -31.34
CA VAL A 88 17.70 -4.49 -30.86
C VAL A 88 18.09 -3.02 -30.76
N LYS A 89 17.37 -2.14 -31.48
CA LYS A 89 17.57 -0.69 -31.40
C LYS A 89 16.41 -0.05 -30.65
N CYS A 90 16.74 0.70 -29.60
CA CYS A 90 15.78 1.39 -28.75
C CYS A 90 16.03 2.90 -28.77
N GLN A 91 15.00 3.67 -28.40
CA GLN A 91 15.12 5.10 -28.16
C GLN A 91 15.25 5.34 -26.65
N THR A 92 15.97 6.39 -26.26
CA THR A 92 15.99 6.86 -24.86
C THR A 92 14.81 7.80 -24.64
N CYS A 93 13.76 7.32 -23.98
CA CYS A 93 12.65 8.13 -23.51
C CYS A 93 12.89 8.62 -22.09
N THR A 94 12.16 9.66 -21.70
CA THR A 94 12.26 10.25 -20.38
C THR A 94 10.88 10.31 -19.74
N ILE A 95 10.73 9.75 -18.53
CA ILE A 95 9.46 9.75 -17.78
C ILE A 95 9.60 10.58 -16.50
N LYS A 96 8.61 11.45 -16.26
CA LYS A 96 8.49 12.13 -14.96
C LYS A 96 7.88 11.14 -13.98
N SER A 97 8.57 10.91 -12.86
CA SER A 97 8.09 10.03 -11.80
C SER A 97 7.87 10.85 -10.52
N GLU A 98 6.76 10.55 -9.84
CA GLU A 98 6.43 11.10 -8.54
C GLU A 98 6.30 9.96 -7.54
N GLU A 99 6.83 10.14 -6.34
CA GLU A 99 6.62 9.24 -5.20
C GLU A 99 5.84 9.95 -4.11
N TYR A 100 4.93 9.22 -3.49
CA TYR A 100 4.13 9.74 -2.38
C TYR A 100 4.44 8.94 -1.12
N THR A 101 4.73 9.63 -0.02
CA THR A 101 5.08 9.01 1.26
C THR A 101 4.24 9.61 2.39
N CYS A 102 3.78 8.79 3.33
CA CYS A 102 2.98 9.28 4.45
C CYS A 102 3.78 10.25 5.34
N LYS A 103 3.11 11.30 5.80
CA LYS A 103 3.65 12.25 6.77
C LYS A 103 3.71 11.66 8.18
#